data_AF-A0A679GPA9-F1
#
_entry.id   AF-A0A679GPA9-F1
#
_cell.length_a   1.000
_cell.length_b   1.000
_cell.length_c   1.000
_cell.angle_alpha   90.00
_cell.angle_beta   90.00
_cell.angle_gamma   90.00
#
_symmetry.space_group_name_H-M   'P 1'
#
loop_
_entity.id
_entity.type
_entity.pdbx_description
1 polymer ?
#
loop_
_entity_poly.entity_id
_entity_poly.type
_entity_poly.pdbx_seq_one_letter_code
_entity_poly.pdbx_strand_id
1 'polypeptide(L)'
;MAARKDRRAKSAGRSSMPGPYSAIPHALQDTDDFRLLSGGAIKVLLGLIRQYRGQNNGDLSASFTQAKLWGINSKTTLAKALDELQTRNLIVRTREGRFIKPGGCCALYALTWQPINECDGKLEVAATVTAPRKLSLERAIGKSAA
;
A
#
# COMPACT_ATOMS: atom_id res chain seq x y z
N MET A 1 -6.26 14.86 30.98
CA MET A 1 -5.27 14.23 30.08
C MET A 1 -5.41 14.84 28.69
N ALA A 2 -4.45 15.67 28.27
CA ALA A 2 -4.53 16.39 27.00
C ALA A 2 -4.09 15.50 25.83
N ALA A 3 -4.94 15.38 24.81
CA ALA A 3 -4.63 14.70 23.57
C ALA A 3 -3.46 15.41 22.85
N ARG A 4 -2.42 14.64 22.47
CA ARG A 4 -1.30 15.14 21.66
C ARG A 4 -1.81 15.52 20.27
N LYS A 5 -1.97 16.82 20.05
CA LYS A 5 -2.32 17.41 18.75
C LYS A 5 -1.10 17.25 17.82
N ASP A 6 -1.18 16.32 16.89
CA ASP A 6 -0.19 16.18 15.80
C ASP A 6 -0.13 17.50 15.04
N ARG A 7 0.91 18.29 15.34
CA ARG A 7 1.10 19.65 14.86
C ARG A 7 1.90 19.61 13.56
N ARG A 8 1.39 18.94 12.53
CA ARG A 8 1.89 19.18 11.16
C ARG A 8 1.13 20.36 10.59
N ALA A 9 1.65 21.56 10.86
CA ALA A 9 1.13 22.80 10.31
C ALA A 9 1.05 22.69 8.77
N LYS A 10 -0.15 22.91 8.21
CA LYS A 10 -0.31 23.07 6.75
C LYS A 10 0.17 24.47 6.41
N SER A 11 1.42 24.59 5.97
CA SER A 11 1.86 25.78 5.24
C SER A 11 1.06 25.85 3.95
N ALA A 12 0.12 26.79 3.88
CA ALA A 12 -0.58 27.15 2.67
C ALA A 12 0.41 27.86 1.74
N GLY A 13 1.07 27.09 0.87
CA GLY A 13 2.08 27.63 -0.02
C GLY A 13 2.46 26.62 -1.11
N ARG A 14 2.07 26.97 -2.34
CA ARG A 14 2.37 26.34 -3.63
C ARG A 14 1.59 25.05 -3.98
N SER A 15 0.36 25.22 -4.47
CA SER A 15 -0.25 24.22 -5.36
C SER A 15 0.46 24.27 -6.71
N SER A 16 1.65 23.67 -6.84
CA SER A 16 2.39 23.66 -8.12
C SER A 16 1.96 22.54 -9.07
N MET A 17 1.01 21.69 -8.69
CA MET A 17 0.53 20.58 -9.52
C MET A 17 -1.00 20.53 -9.48
N PRO A 18 -1.66 20.56 -10.65
CA PRO A 18 -3.10 20.32 -10.70
C PRO A 18 -3.42 18.85 -10.41
N GLY A 19 -4.29 18.60 -9.44
CA GLY A 19 -4.86 17.29 -9.15
C GLY A 19 -4.18 16.48 -8.03
N PRO A 20 -4.78 15.34 -7.65
CA PRO A 20 -4.23 14.44 -6.64
C PRO A 20 -2.96 13.75 -7.14
N TYR A 21 -2.01 13.52 -6.24
CA TYR A 21 -0.77 12.81 -6.52
C TYR A 21 -0.58 11.63 -5.58
N SER A 22 0.27 10.69 -5.99
CA SER A 22 0.67 9.54 -5.19
C SER A 22 1.96 9.87 -4.42
N ALA A 23 1.92 9.79 -3.09
CA ALA A 23 3.08 10.03 -2.24
C ALA A 23 3.65 8.71 -1.72
N ILE A 24 4.97 8.52 -1.89
CA ILE A 24 5.72 7.40 -1.31
C ILE A 24 6.73 7.99 -0.34
N PRO A 25 6.75 7.57 0.94
CA PRO A 25 7.75 8.06 1.89
C PRO A 25 9.17 7.70 1.43
N HIS A 26 10.09 8.66 1.40
CA HIS A 26 11.51 8.37 1.11
C HIS A 26 12.09 7.32 2.07
N ALA A 27 11.71 7.37 3.34
CA ALA A 27 12.11 6.35 4.33
C ALA A 27 11.77 4.91 3.89
N LEU A 28 10.67 4.71 3.16
CA LEU A 28 10.32 3.40 2.60
C LEU A 28 11.17 3.10 1.36
N GLN A 29 11.38 4.09 0.49
CA GLN A 29 12.21 3.96 -0.72
C GLN A 29 13.67 3.64 -0.39
N ASP A 30 14.16 4.10 0.76
CA ASP A 30 15.51 3.86 1.26
C ASP A 30 15.69 2.46 1.87
N THR A 31 14.66 1.61 1.90
CA THR A 31 14.74 0.23 2.38
C THR A 31 15.11 -0.74 1.24
N ASP A 32 15.77 -1.84 1.59
CA ASP A 32 16.03 -2.92 0.62
C ASP A 32 14.75 -3.59 0.13
N ASP A 33 13.70 -3.58 0.95
CA ASP A 33 12.36 -4.03 0.55
C ASP A 33 11.84 -3.28 -0.67
N PHE A 34 12.12 -1.98 -0.78
CA PHE A 34 11.73 -1.20 -1.94
C PHE A 34 12.77 -1.24 -3.05
N ARG A 35 14.06 -1.06 -2.73
CA ARG A 35 15.14 -0.96 -3.73
C ARG A 35 15.32 -2.22 -4.56
N LEU A 36 15.11 -3.39 -3.96
CA LEU A 36 15.33 -4.68 -4.62
C LEU A 36 14.08 -5.23 -5.30
N LEU A 37 12.98 -4.46 -5.37
CA LEU A 37 11.77 -4.89 -6.04
C LEU A 37 12.01 -5.20 -7.52
N SER A 38 11.40 -6.28 -8.00
CA SER A 38 11.30 -6.50 -9.44
C SER A 38 10.52 -5.38 -10.13
N GLY A 39 10.83 -5.12 -11.41
CA GLY A 39 10.11 -4.10 -12.19
C GLY A 39 8.59 -4.37 -12.30
N GLY A 40 8.18 -5.64 -12.27
CA GLY A 40 6.77 -6.02 -12.22
C GLY A 40 6.11 -5.64 -10.88
N ALA A 41 6.79 -5.91 -9.76
CA ALA A 41 6.31 -5.54 -8.43
C ALA A 41 6.20 -4.03 -8.26
N ILE A 42 7.16 -3.23 -8.74
CA ILE A 42 7.07 -1.76 -8.73
C ILE A 42 5.83 -1.28 -9.48
N LYS A 43 5.54 -1.81 -10.68
CA LYS A 43 4.35 -1.42 -11.46
C LYS A 43 3.05 -1.74 -10.72
N VAL A 44 2.95 -2.92 -10.12
CA VAL A 44 1.77 -3.33 -9.34
C VAL A 44 1.61 -2.45 -8.09
N LEU A 45 2.70 -2.17 -7.38
CA LEU A 45 2.70 -1.29 -6.21
C LEU A 45 2.20 0.11 -6.56
N LEU A 46 2.70 0.70 -7.65
CA LEU A 46 2.23 2.00 -8.14
C LEU A 46 0.74 1.98 -8.53
N GLY A 47 0.27 0.88 -9.13
CA GLY A 47 -1.14 0.67 -9.45
C GLY A 47 -2.04 0.63 -8.20
N LEU A 48 -1.58 0.01 -7.11
CA LEU A 48 -2.26 0.01 -5.81
C LEU A 48 -2.22 1.39 -5.15
N ILE A 49 -1.06 2.05 -5.12
CA ILE A 49 -0.92 3.40 -4.57
C ILE A 49 -1.83 4.40 -5.29
N ARG A 50 -1.97 4.28 -6.61
CA ARG A 50 -2.84 5.16 -7.41
C ARG A 50 -4.32 5.04 -7.03
N GLN A 51 -4.76 3.89 -6.49
CA GLN A 51 -6.14 3.68 -6.01
C GLN A 51 -6.39 4.31 -4.64
N TYR A 52 -5.34 4.53 -3.84
CA TYR A 52 -5.47 5.05 -2.49
C TYR A 52 -5.86 6.54 -2.49
N ARG A 53 -6.88 6.88 -1.69
CA ARG A 53 -7.47 8.22 -1.56
C ARG A 53 -7.49 8.73 -0.12
N GLY A 54 -6.79 8.07 0.80
CA GLY A 54 -6.67 8.47 2.21
C GLY A 54 -7.63 7.78 3.18
N GLN A 55 -8.73 7.21 2.70
CA GLN A 55 -9.78 6.60 3.54
C GLN A 55 -10.21 5.20 3.08
N ASN A 56 -9.51 4.62 2.09
CA ASN A 56 -9.81 3.32 1.49
C ASN A 56 -8.63 2.35 1.55
N ASN A 57 -7.66 2.56 2.44
CA ASN A 57 -6.54 1.64 2.58
C ASN A 57 -7.04 0.32 3.18
N GLY A 58 -7.04 -0.73 2.36
CA GLY A 58 -7.70 -1.99 2.67
C GLY A 58 -8.71 -2.40 1.60
N ASP A 59 -9.21 -1.47 0.80
CA ASP A 59 -10.08 -1.74 -0.36
C ASP A 59 -9.34 -1.45 -1.69
N LEU A 60 -8.07 -1.84 -1.75
CA LEU A 60 -7.25 -1.75 -2.96
C LEU A 60 -7.28 -3.11 -3.67
N SER A 61 -7.49 -3.13 -4.99
CA SER A 61 -7.60 -4.38 -5.74
C SER A 61 -6.57 -4.45 -6.87
N ALA A 62 -6.14 -5.66 -7.19
CA ALA A 62 -5.23 -5.95 -8.29
C ALA A 62 -5.79 -7.09 -9.16
N SER A 63 -6.97 -6.88 -9.73
CA SER A 63 -7.54 -7.80 -10.71
C SER A 63 -6.66 -7.87 -11.96
N PHE A 64 -6.73 -8.97 -12.71
CA PHE A 64 -5.95 -9.11 -13.94
C PHE A 64 -6.31 -8.03 -14.99
N THR A 65 -7.57 -7.59 -15.02
CA THR A 65 -8.00 -6.49 -15.89
C THR A 65 -7.32 -5.17 -15.52
N GLN A 66 -7.22 -4.84 -14.24
CA GLN A 66 -6.48 -3.66 -13.79
C GLN A 66 -4.98 -3.79 -14.07
N ALA A 67 -4.40 -4.98 -13.83
CA ALA A 67 -3.00 -5.24 -14.07
C ALA A 67 -2.60 -5.02 -15.54
N LYS A 68 -3.47 -5.37 -16.50
CA LYS A 68 -3.27 -5.06 -17.92
C LYS A 68 -3.17 -3.56 -18.18
N LEU A 69 -4.00 -2.74 -17.52
CA LEU A 69 -3.93 -1.27 -17.61
C LEU A 69 -2.61 -0.71 -17.03
N TRP A 70 -1.96 -1.45 -16.14
CA TRP A 70 -0.63 -1.11 -15.60
C TRP A 70 0.52 -1.69 -16.44
N GLY A 71 0.21 -2.33 -17.58
CA GLY A 71 1.20 -2.95 -18.47
C GLY A 71 1.69 -4.33 -18.01
N ILE A 72 0.94 -5.03 -17.15
CA ILE A 72 1.20 -6.42 -16.76
C ILE A 72 0.29 -7.36 -17.55
N ASN A 73 0.85 -8.06 -18.52
CA ASN A 73 0.11 -8.90 -19.46
C ASN A 73 0.02 -10.38 -19.07
N SER A 74 0.63 -10.78 -17.96
CA SER A 74 0.66 -12.18 -17.49
C SER A 74 0.10 -12.31 -16.07
N LYS A 75 -0.83 -13.25 -15.89
CA LYS A 75 -1.38 -13.60 -14.57
C LYS A 75 -0.29 -14.10 -13.62
N THR A 76 0.66 -14.87 -14.14
CA THR A 76 1.80 -15.38 -13.37
C THR A 76 2.70 -14.24 -12.89
N THR A 77 2.97 -13.26 -13.74
CA THR A 77 3.75 -12.08 -13.37
C THR A 77 3.04 -11.26 -12.30
N LEU A 78 1.72 -11.05 -12.43
CA LEU A 78 0.92 -10.38 -11.41
C LEU A 78 0.97 -11.13 -10.07
N ALA A 79 0.81 -12.46 -10.08
CA ALA A 79 0.86 -13.28 -8.88
C ALA A 79 2.22 -13.18 -8.18
N LYS A 80 3.33 -13.33 -8.93
CA LYS A 80 4.70 -13.15 -8.41
C LYS A 80 4.94 -11.76 -7.84
N ALA A 81 4.44 -10.73 -8.52
CA ALA A 81 4.56 -9.36 -8.05
C ALA A 81 3.80 -9.14 -6.72
N LEU A 82 2.57 -9.63 -6.60
CA LEU A 82 1.79 -9.52 -5.36
C LEU A 82 2.43 -10.33 -4.21
N ASP A 83 2.98 -11.51 -4.51
CA ASP A 83 3.71 -12.34 -3.55
C ASP A 83 4.98 -11.65 -3.04
N GLU A 84 5.77 -11.06 -3.96
CA GLU A 84 6.96 -10.29 -3.62
C GLU A 84 6.62 -9.07 -2.73
N LEU A 85 5.58 -8.31 -3.07
CA LEU A 85 5.17 -7.14 -2.30
C LEU A 85 4.68 -7.51 -0.89
N GLN A 86 4.03 -8.67 -0.72
CA GLN A 86 3.62 -9.18 0.59
C GLN A 86 4.83 -9.68 1.40
N THR A 87 5.72 -10.45 0.76
CA THR A 87 6.94 -10.99 1.38
C THR A 87 7.84 -9.87 1.90
N ARG A 88 7.97 -8.78 1.14
CA ARG A 88 8.75 -7.59 1.52
C ARG A 88 7.97 -6.60 2.40
N ASN A 89 6.79 -7.00 2.89
CA ASN A 89 5.96 -6.21 3.80
C ASN A 89 5.66 -4.78 3.28
N LEU A 90 5.39 -4.63 1.98
CA LEU A 90 4.96 -3.38 1.36
C LEU A 90 3.44 -3.31 1.21
N ILE A 91 2.81 -4.46 1.04
CA ILE A 91 1.36 -4.60 1.07
C ILE A 91 0.96 -5.75 1.99
N VAL A 92 -0.26 -5.69 2.51
CA VAL A 92 -0.90 -6.81 3.21
C VAL A 92 -2.21 -7.12 2.52
N ARG A 93 -2.56 -8.41 2.41
CA ARG A 93 -3.87 -8.83 1.93
C ARG A 93 -4.89 -8.63 3.03
N THR A 94 -5.95 -7.89 2.73
CA THR A 94 -7.03 -7.55 3.66
C THR A 94 -8.30 -8.35 3.43
N ARG A 95 -8.42 -9.02 2.27
CA ARG A 95 -9.46 -10.02 1.97
C ARG A 95 -8.92 -11.05 1.00
N GLU A 96 -9.24 -12.32 1.23
CA GLU A 96 -8.94 -13.40 0.29
C GLU A 96 -9.78 -13.34 -0.99
N GLY A 97 -9.14 -13.67 -2.11
CA GLY A 97 -9.83 -13.80 -3.39
C GLY A 97 -10.54 -15.14 -3.48
N ARG A 98 -11.84 -15.14 -3.77
CA ARG A 98 -12.62 -16.37 -3.98
C ARG A 98 -13.10 -16.45 -5.42
N PHE A 99 -12.78 -17.55 -6.11
CA PHE A 99 -13.18 -17.79 -7.50
C PHE A 99 -14.30 -18.84 -7.57
N ILE A 100 -15.35 -18.67 -6.77
CA ILE A 100 -16.51 -19.59 -6.67
C ILE A 100 -17.79 -18.96 -7.24
N LYS A 101 -18.79 -19.80 -7.56
CA LYS A 101 -20.13 -19.36 -7.98
C LYS A 101 -21.20 -20.11 -7.16
N PRO A 102 -22.15 -19.41 -6.50
CA PRO A 102 -22.20 -17.97 -6.24
C PRO A 102 -21.14 -17.52 -5.22
N GLY A 103 -20.90 -16.20 -5.09
CA GLY A 103 -20.06 -15.65 -4.00
C GLY A 103 -18.59 -15.38 -4.33
N GLY A 104 -18.21 -15.36 -5.60
CA GLY A 104 -16.85 -14.97 -6.00
C GLY A 104 -16.53 -13.51 -5.68
N CYS A 105 -15.31 -13.25 -5.21
CA CYS A 105 -14.81 -11.93 -4.88
C CYS A 105 -13.31 -11.79 -5.22
N CYS A 106 -12.86 -10.56 -5.47
CA CYS A 106 -11.43 -10.30 -5.63
C CYS A 106 -10.72 -10.16 -4.28
N ALA A 107 -9.44 -10.51 -4.28
CA ALA A 107 -8.56 -10.20 -3.17
C ALA A 107 -8.41 -8.68 -3.02
N LEU A 108 -8.36 -8.22 -1.77
CA LEU A 108 -8.10 -6.82 -1.42
C LEU A 108 -6.77 -6.68 -0.68
N TYR A 109 -6.20 -5.49 -0.76
CA TYR A 109 -4.90 -5.16 -0.22
C TYR A 109 -4.88 -3.80 0.48
N ALA A 110 -3.94 -3.63 1.40
CA ALA A 110 -3.59 -2.37 2.05
C ALA A 110 -2.09 -2.09 1.92
N LEU A 111 -1.71 -0.82 1.84
CA LEU A 111 -0.34 -0.33 1.95
C LEU A 111 0.08 -0.39 3.43
N THR A 112 1.21 -1.00 3.73
CA THR A 112 1.62 -1.28 5.13
C THR A 112 2.10 -0.04 5.88
N TRP A 113 2.52 1.01 5.18
CA TRP A 113 2.94 2.30 5.76
C TRP A 113 1.78 3.28 5.95
N GLN A 114 0.54 2.85 5.74
CA GLN A 114 -0.69 3.60 6.00
C GLN A 114 -1.58 2.80 6.96
N PRO A 115 -2.38 3.44 7.82
CA PRO A 115 -3.37 2.72 8.63
C PRO A 115 -4.40 2.01 7.72
N ILE A 116 -4.85 0.81 8.09
CA ILE A 116 -5.96 0.10 7.45
C ILE A 116 -7.27 0.75 7.90
N ASN A 117 -8.12 1.14 6.94
CA ASN A 117 -9.40 1.76 7.19
C ASN A 117 -10.52 0.72 7.39
N GLU A 118 -11.61 1.12 8.03
CA GLU A 118 -12.82 0.32 8.15
C GLU A 118 -13.60 0.41 6.83
N CYS A 119 -13.22 -0.39 5.83
CA CYS A 119 -13.79 -0.34 4.48
C CYS A 119 -15.15 -1.06 4.40
N ASP A 120 -16.18 -0.52 5.05
CA ASP A 120 -17.59 -0.98 4.98
C ASP A 120 -17.79 -2.49 5.23
N GLY A 121 -17.04 -3.08 6.16
CA GLY A 121 -17.14 -4.52 6.47
C GLY A 121 -16.62 -5.45 5.37
N LYS A 122 -15.95 -4.94 4.34
CA LYS A 122 -15.38 -5.75 3.25
C LYS A 122 -14.14 -6.54 3.66
N LEU A 123 -13.50 -6.17 4.77
CA LEU A 123 -12.18 -6.66 5.15
C LEU A 123 -12.30 -7.88 6.07
N GLU A 124 -11.37 -8.81 5.91
CA GLU A 124 -11.17 -9.97 6.78
C GLU A 124 -10.14 -9.67 7.88
N VAL A 125 -9.58 -8.45 7.89
CA VAL A 125 -8.65 -7.95 8.91
C VAL A 125 -9.25 -6.73 9.61
N ALA A 126 -8.88 -6.51 10.88
CA ALA A 126 -9.33 -5.37 11.65
C ALA A 126 -8.76 -4.05 11.11
N ALA A 127 -9.56 -2.98 11.16
CA ALA A 127 -9.08 -1.63 10.93
C ALA A 127 -8.03 -1.25 11.99
N THR A 128 -7.08 -0.40 11.62
CA THR A 128 -5.97 -0.01 12.48
C THR A 128 -5.89 1.51 12.58
N VAL A 129 -5.61 2.04 13.77
CA VAL A 129 -5.34 3.48 13.95
C VAL A 129 -3.91 3.83 13.51
N THR A 130 -2.96 2.90 13.67
CA THR A 130 -1.55 3.07 13.30
C THR A 130 -1.18 2.19 12.12
N ALA A 131 -0.28 2.67 11.26
CA ALA A 131 0.24 1.89 10.15
C ALA A 131 0.87 0.56 10.64
N PRO A 132 0.58 -0.59 9.98
CA PRO A 132 1.19 -1.88 10.32
C PRO A 132 2.73 -1.84 10.32
N ARG A 133 3.34 -1.15 9.34
CA ARG A 133 4.78 -0.96 9.22
C ARG A 133 5.20 0.42 9.75
N LYS A 134 6.03 0.42 10.81
CA LYS A 134 6.49 1.64 11.49
C LYS A 134 7.85 2.09 10.96
N LEU A 135 7.84 2.84 9.86
CA LEU A 135 9.06 3.34 9.20
C LEU A 135 9.98 4.20 10.09
N SER A 136 9.42 4.84 11.12
CA SER A 136 10.20 5.63 12.09
C SER A 136 11.17 4.77 12.92
N LEU A 137 10.81 3.50 13.18
CA LEU A 137 11.64 2.57 13.94
C LEU A 137 12.75 1.97 13.07
N GLU A 138 12.49 1.78 11.78
CA GLU A 138 13.45 1.19 10.83
C GLU A 138 14.67 2.09 10.60
N ARG A 139 14.47 3.42 10.59
CA ARG A 139 15.55 4.40 10.52
C ARG A 139 16.52 4.36 11.71
N ALA A 140 16.08 3.91 12.87
CA ALA A 140 16.92 3.82 14.06
C ALA A 140 17.90 2.63 13.97
N ILE A 141 17.49 1.54 13.32
CA ILE A 141 18.30 0.31 13.20
C ILE A 141 19.39 0.50 12.13
N GLY A 142 19.06 1.14 11.00
CA GLY A 142 20.02 1.41 9.93
C GLY A 142 21.15 2.40 10.27
N LYS A 143 21.00 3.18 11.36
CA LYS A 143 22.07 4.08 11.86
C LYS A 143 23.11 3.39 12.74
N SER A 144 22.88 2.15 13.17
CA SER A 144 23.83 1.40 14.01
C SER A 144 24.78 0.51 13.19
N ALA A 145 24.63 0.48 11.86
CA ALA A 145 25.42 -0.37 10.96
C ALA A 145 26.31 0.44 9.99
N ALA A 146 26.59 1.71 10.31
CA ALA A 146 27.51 2.57 9.59
C ALA A 146 28.62 3.07 10.51
#